data_AF-A0A7I7LD43-F1
#
_entry.id   AF-A0A7I7LD43-F1
#
_cell.length_a   1.000
_cell.length_b   1.000
_cell.length_c   1.000
_cell.angle_alpha   90.00
_cell.angle_beta   90.00
_cell.angle_gamma   90.00
#
_symmetry.space_group_name_H-M   'P 1'
#
loop_
_entity.id
_entity.type
_entity.pdbx_description
1 polymer ?
#
loop_
_entity_poly.entity_id
_entity_poly.type
_entity_poly.pdbx_seq_one_letter_code
_entity_poly.pdbx_strand_id
1 'polypeptide(L)'
;MNVGSGGDSGAGGAGAIGCRKRPVREIVGIPADLCKLLSARRNAIKPRYEEFVADFQLAHDHEPTTSEQFSLSQRAAFDTREARPEPSSPAQQRAHWRNHAATYLGGQAKLDAMLADTLTARERPGVEITPDWIQSQAAAVIETISKSRSTWERNHVFAEAQRRVRTEGAAPDPRVAVAITDTALQEPHRIPRPRSAHERFYSAKMFGLPKDPYALAQQSIWLSS
;
A
#
# COMPACT_ATOMS: atom_id res chain seq x y z
N MET A 1 22.44 46.03 37.74
CA MET A 1 22.92 44.95 38.63
C MET A 1 21.95 43.79 38.45
N ASN A 2 22.24 42.89 37.51
CA ASN A 2 22.82 41.55 37.71
C ASN A 2 21.80 40.56 38.31
N VAL A 3 21.51 39.34 37.84
CA VAL A 3 21.66 38.52 36.60
C VAL A 3 20.99 37.15 36.93
N GLY A 4 20.44 36.47 35.90
CA GLY A 4 20.34 35.00 35.80
C GLY A 4 19.17 34.32 36.54
N SER A 5 18.60 33.20 36.08
CA SER A 5 18.83 32.36 34.89
C SER A 5 17.78 31.22 34.88
N GLY A 6 17.35 30.80 33.67
CA GLY A 6 16.75 29.47 33.34
C GLY A 6 15.30 29.25 33.79
N GLY A 7 14.30 28.96 32.97
CA GLY A 7 14.26 28.32 31.65
C GLY A 7 13.56 26.97 31.79
N ASP A 8 12.30 26.86 31.36
CA ASP A 8 11.89 25.84 30.38
C ASP A 8 10.45 26.10 29.90
N SER A 9 10.31 26.33 28.61
CA SER A 9 9.03 26.52 27.92
C SER A 9 8.69 25.20 27.25
N GLY A 10 7.92 24.36 27.94
CA GLY A 10 7.45 23.07 27.41
C GLY A 10 6.46 23.28 26.26
N ALA A 11 6.99 23.39 25.05
CA ALA A 11 6.23 23.30 23.81
C ALA A 11 5.51 21.94 23.77
N GLY A 12 4.18 21.98 23.64
CA GLY A 12 3.36 20.80 23.45
C GLY A 12 3.79 20.03 22.20
N GLY A 13 4.52 18.95 22.41
CA GLY A 13 4.96 18.04 21.37
C GLY A 13 3.75 17.38 20.70
N ALA A 14 3.52 17.74 19.44
CA ALA A 14 2.71 16.94 18.53
C ALA A 14 3.33 15.54 18.46
N GLY A 15 2.70 14.59 19.15
CA GLY A 15 3.07 13.19 19.13
C GLY A 15 3.15 12.69 17.69
N ALA A 16 4.33 12.24 17.31
CA ALA A 16 4.62 11.68 16.00
C ALA A 16 3.68 10.50 15.70
N ILE A 17 2.66 10.73 14.87
CA ILE A 17 1.88 9.67 14.25
C ILE A 17 2.83 8.88 13.34
N GLY A 18 2.98 7.57 13.61
CA GLY A 18 4.02 6.69 13.07
C GLY A 18 4.38 6.92 11.59
N CYS A 19 5.62 7.35 11.36
CA CYS A 19 6.21 7.77 10.09
C CYS A 19 6.41 6.66 9.02
N ARG A 20 5.72 5.52 9.10
CA ARG A 20 5.89 4.40 8.13
C ARG A 20 4.65 4.07 7.30
N LYS A 21 3.47 4.61 7.61
CA LYS A 21 2.25 4.35 6.83
C LYS A 21 1.93 5.55 5.94
N ARG A 22 1.88 5.32 4.62
CA ARG A 22 1.45 6.35 3.66
C ARG A 22 -0.03 6.70 3.92
N PRO A 23 -0.42 7.98 3.88
CA PRO A 23 -1.80 8.38 4.12
C PRO A 23 -2.74 7.74 3.09
N VAL A 24 -3.91 7.30 3.54
CA VAL A 24 -5.01 6.83 2.68
C VAL A 24 -5.82 8.05 2.27
N ARG A 25 -6.15 8.14 0.97
CA ARG A 25 -6.94 9.23 0.40
C ARG A 25 -8.38 8.77 0.20
N GLU A 26 -9.31 9.63 0.56
CA GLU A 26 -10.75 9.47 0.33
C GLU A 26 -11.24 10.56 -0.64
N ILE A 27 -12.41 10.36 -1.23
CA ILE A 27 -13.02 11.33 -2.14
C ILE A 27 -13.61 12.49 -1.33
N VAL A 28 -13.24 13.73 -1.67
CA VAL A 28 -13.82 14.93 -1.06
C VAL A 28 -15.31 14.98 -1.36
N GLY A 29 -16.14 15.27 -0.35
CA GLY A 29 -17.60 15.28 -0.47
C GLY A 29 -18.26 13.95 -0.09
N ILE A 30 -17.50 12.86 0.03
CA ILE A 30 -18.00 11.59 0.55
C ILE A 30 -17.78 11.53 2.08
N PRO A 31 -18.85 11.39 2.90
CA PRO A 31 -18.72 11.31 4.35
C PRO A 31 -17.88 10.11 4.80
N ALA A 32 -16.97 10.32 5.75
CA ALA A 32 -16.10 9.25 6.27
C ALA A 32 -16.91 8.09 6.88
N ASP A 33 -18.05 8.38 7.49
CA ASP A 33 -18.90 7.35 8.08
C ASP A 33 -19.62 6.51 7.02
N LEU A 34 -19.89 7.07 5.83
CA LEU A 34 -20.37 6.28 4.69
C LEU A 34 -19.28 5.31 4.20
N CYS A 35 -18.01 5.75 4.15
CA CYS A 35 -16.88 4.85 3.84
C CYS A 35 -16.73 3.74 4.89
N LYS A 36 -16.90 4.06 6.19
CA LYS A 36 -16.89 3.07 7.27
C LYS A 36 -18.04 2.07 7.11
N LEU A 37 -19.25 2.54 6.82
CA LEU A 37 -20.43 1.70 6.59
C LEU A 37 -20.19 0.71 5.44
N LEU A 38 -19.66 1.18 4.32
CA LEU A 38 -19.39 0.36 3.14
C LEU A 38 -18.14 -0.52 3.30
N SER A 39 -17.38 -0.36 4.38
CA SER A 39 -16.24 -1.21 4.75
C SER A 39 -16.63 -2.44 5.58
N ALA A 40 -17.82 -3.00 5.35
CA ALA A 40 -18.43 -4.07 6.16
C ALA A 40 -17.47 -5.23 6.48
N ARG A 41 -16.75 -5.76 5.48
CA ARG A 41 -15.79 -6.86 5.69
C ARG A 41 -14.67 -6.48 6.65
N ARG A 42 -14.10 -5.27 6.53
CA ARG A 42 -13.04 -4.81 7.44
C ARG A 42 -13.58 -4.66 8.87
N ASN A 43 -14.81 -4.16 8.99
CA ASN A 43 -15.46 -3.98 10.29
C ASN A 43 -15.80 -5.33 10.95
N ALA A 44 -16.10 -6.37 10.16
CA ALA A 44 -16.28 -7.73 10.68
C ALA A 44 -14.96 -8.37 11.14
N ILE A 45 -13.88 -8.19 10.38
CA ILE A 45 -12.57 -8.79 10.68
C ILE A 45 -11.95 -8.18 11.95
N LYS A 46 -12.09 -6.87 12.15
CA LYS A 46 -11.36 -6.16 13.22
C LYS A 46 -11.66 -6.70 14.63
N PRO A 47 -12.92 -6.85 15.08
CA PRO A 47 -13.22 -7.43 16.39
C PRO A 47 -12.66 -8.84 16.53
N ARG A 48 -12.79 -9.67 15.49
CA ARG A 48 -12.29 -11.04 15.52
C ARG A 48 -10.77 -11.13 15.61
N TYR A 49 -10.07 -10.19 14.98
CA TYR A 49 -8.63 -10.04 15.12
C TYR A 49 -8.24 -9.61 16.54
N GLU A 50 -8.97 -8.66 17.14
CA GLU A 50 -8.72 -8.19 18.50
C GLU A 50 -8.92 -9.32 19.53
N GLU A 51 -9.93 -10.17 19.37
CA GLU A 51 -10.11 -11.40 20.16
C GLU A 51 -8.89 -12.32 20.06
N PHE A 52 -8.42 -12.61 18.85
CA PHE A 52 -7.26 -13.48 18.67
C PHE A 52 -5.96 -12.90 19.22
N VAL A 53 -5.80 -11.58 19.22
CA VAL A 53 -4.65 -10.92 19.85
C VAL A 53 -4.73 -11.06 21.37
N ALA A 54 -5.92 -10.87 21.97
CA ALA A 54 -6.11 -11.05 23.41
C ALA A 54 -5.84 -12.50 23.85
N ASP A 55 -6.36 -13.49 23.12
CA ASP A 55 -6.11 -14.91 23.38
C ASP A 55 -4.62 -15.25 23.27
N PHE A 56 -3.94 -14.68 22.27
CA PHE A 56 -2.51 -14.90 22.07
C PHE A 56 -1.70 -14.37 23.26
N GLN A 57 -1.98 -13.14 23.69
CA GLN A 57 -1.28 -12.50 24.82
C GLN A 57 -1.47 -13.30 26.11
N LEU A 58 -2.69 -13.78 26.38
CA LEU A 58 -2.98 -14.61 27.56
C LEU A 58 -2.22 -15.95 27.54
N ALA A 59 -2.02 -16.54 26.36
CA ALA A 59 -1.37 -17.84 26.22
C ALA A 59 0.16 -17.79 26.15
N HIS A 60 0.74 -16.65 25.72
CA HIS A 60 2.18 -16.54 25.44
C HIS A 60 2.90 -15.48 26.27
N ASP A 61 2.19 -14.70 27.08
CA ASP A 61 2.73 -13.63 27.95
C ASP A 61 3.58 -12.58 27.20
N HIS A 62 3.37 -12.42 25.90
CA HIS A 62 3.98 -11.37 25.08
C HIS A 62 3.04 -10.84 24.00
N GLU A 63 3.30 -9.61 23.54
CA GLU A 63 2.59 -9.05 22.39
C GLU A 63 2.97 -9.79 21.10
N PRO A 64 2.03 -10.05 20.17
CA PRO A 64 2.35 -10.70 18.91
C PRO A 64 3.36 -9.89 18.10
N THR A 65 4.40 -10.55 17.60
CA THR A 65 5.35 -10.00 16.64
C THR A 65 4.67 -9.69 15.29
N THR A 66 5.33 -8.94 14.39
CA THR A 66 4.77 -8.61 13.06
C THR A 66 4.32 -9.84 12.26
N SER A 67 5.08 -10.94 12.34
CA SER A 67 4.74 -12.20 11.65
C SER A 67 3.49 -12.85 12.25
N GLU A 68 3.39 -12.84 13.58
CA GLU A 68 2.24 -13.40 14.29
C GLU A 68 1.00 -12.54 14.07
N GLN A 69 1.11 -11.20 14.12
CA GLN A 69 0.02 -10.29 13.78
C GLN A 69 -0.52 -10.56 12.37
N PHE A 70 0.36 -10.84 11.40
CA PHE A 70 -0.05 -11.22 10.06
C PHE A 70 -0.85 -12.53 10.07
N SER A 71 -0.35 -13.57 10.74
CA SER A 71 -1.03 -14.87 10.87
C SER A 71 -2.39 -14.74 11.56
N LEU A 72 -2.47 -13.98 12.67
CA LEU A 72 -3.72 -13.70 13.39
C LEU A 72 -4.71 -12.93 12.50
N SER A 73 -4.24 -11.95 11.73
CA SER A 73 -5.09 -11.19 10.80
C SER A 73 -5.64 -12.07 9.68
N GLN A 74 -4.83 -13.00 9.16
CA GLN A 74 -5.25 -13.96 8.15
C GLN A 74 -6.28 -14.93 8.71
N ARG A 75 -6.05 -15.44 9.92
CA ARG A 75 -7.01 -16.29 10.63
C ARG A 75 -8.34 -15.58 10.84
N ALA A 76 -8.33 -14.35 11.33
CA ALA A 76 -9.55 -13.53 11.49
C ALA A 76 -10.28 -13.35 10.15
N ALA A 77 -9.55 -13.07 9.07
CA ALA A 77 -10.15 -12.90 7.74
C ALA A 77 -10.83 -14.17 7.18
N PHE A 78 -10.36 -15.36 7.57
CA PHE A 78 -10.99 -16.63 7.20
C PHE A 78 -12.15 -16.99 8.12
N ASP A 79 -12.02 -16.73 9.42
CA ASP A 79 -13.05 -17.00 10.41
C ASP A 79 -14.32 -16.16 10.16
N THR A 80 -14.16 -14.89 9.79
CA THR A 80 -15.31 -14.01 9.45
C THR A 80 -15.79 -14.17 8.01
N ARG A 81 -15.42 -15.24 7.31
CA ARG A 81 -15.83 -15.45 5.92
C ARG A 81 -17.21 -16.08 5.87
N GLU A 82 -18.20 -15.27 5.54
CA GLU A 82 -19.54 -15.77 5.21
C GLU A 82 -19.54 -16.63 3.94
N ALA A 83 -20.52 -17.52 3.85
CA ALA A 83 -20.78 -18.27 2.63
C ALA A 83 -20.94 -17.30 1.46
N ARG A 84 -20.39 -17.66 0.29
CA ARG A 84 -20.52 -16.83 -0.91
C ARG A 84 -22.02 -16.64 -1.19
N PRO A 85 -22.52 -15.40 -1.24
CA PRO A 85 -23.90 -15.16 -1.62
C PRO A 85 -24.16 -15.64 -3.04
N GLU A 86 -25.41 -16.01 -3.32
CA GLU A 86 -25.84 -16.36 -4.67
C GLU A 86 -25.47 -15.25 -5.68
N PRO A 87 -25.13 -15.60 -6.93
CA PRO A 87 -24.78 -14.62 -7.95
C PRO A 87 -25.91 -13.59 -8.12
N SER A 88 -25.59 -12.31 -7.95
CA SER A 88 -26.49 -11.19 -8.22
C SER A 88 -26.08 -10.48 -9.51
N SER A 89 -27.07 -9.97 -10.24
CA SER A 89 -26.79 -9.17 -11.42
C SER A 89 -26.13 -7.82 -11.03
N PRO A 90 -25.32 -7.21 -11.90
CA PRO A 90 -24.74 -5.88 -11.63
C PRO A 90 -25.78 -4.80 -11.32
N ALA A 91 -26.98 -4.89 -11.91
CA ALA A 91 -28.07 -3.95 -11.64
C ALA A 91 -28.61 -4.08 -10.20
N GLN A 92 -28.81 -5.32 -9.73
CA GLN A 92 -29.22 -5.60 -8.35
C GLN A 92 -28.15 -5.13 -7.35
N GLN A 93 -26.87 -5.34 -7.64
CA GLN A 93 -25.78 -4.88 -6.77
C GLN A 93 -25.75 -3.34 -6.65
N ARG A 94 -25.91 -2.62 -7.78
CA ARG A 94 -25.99 -1.15 -7.75
C ARG A 94 -27.20 -0.66 -6.96
N ALA A 95 -28.37 -1.29 -7.15
CA ALA A 95 -29.57 -0.96 -6.39
C ALA A 95 -29.37 -1.19 -4.88
N HIS A 96 -28.76 -2.31 -4.51
CA HIS A 96 -28.42 -2.63 -3.13
C HIS A 96 -27.49 -1.57 -2.51
N TRP A 97 -26.38 -1.22 -3.16
CA TRP A 97 -25.45 -0.20 -2.66
C TRP A 97 -26.11 1.17 -2.53
N ARG A 98 -26.91 1.55 -3.54
CA ARG A 98 -27.64 2.82 -3.54
C ARG A 98 -28.64 2.88 -2.39
N ASN A 99 -29.38 1.82 -2.15
CA ASN A 99 -30.33 1.74 -1.03
C ASN A 99 -29.60 1.81 0.32
N HIS A 100 -28.51 1.08 0.48
CA HIS A 100 -27.73 1.08 1.72
C HIS A 100 -27.17 2.48 2.05
N ALA A 101 -26.62 3.16 1.04
CA ALA A 101 -26.12 4.53 1.17
C ALA A 101 -27.26 5.53 1.46
N ALA A 102 -28.40 5.41 0.76
CA ALA A 102 -29.55 6.28 0.97
C ALA A 102 -30.16 6.10 2.37
N THR A 103 -30.29 4.87 2.87
CA THR A 103 -30.76 4.61 4.23
C THR A 103 -29.87 5.31 5.26
N TYR A 104 -28.55 5.23 5.09
CA TYR A 104 -27.61 5.89 5.99
C TYR A 104 -27.67 7.42 5.93
N LEU A 105 -27.76 7.98 4.72
CA LEU A 105 -27.83 9.44 4.53
C LEU A 105 -29.21 10.02 4.86
N GLY A 106 -30.23 9.19 5.09
CA GLY A 106 -31.60 9.60 5.41
C GLY A 106 -32.46 9.95 4.19
N GLY A 107 -32.21 9.28 3.06
CA GLY A 107 -33.06 9.31 1.87
C GLY A 107 -32.30 9.41 0.55
N GLN A 108 -32.98 9.06 -0.55
CA GLN A 108 -32.42 9.13 -1.91
C GLN A 108 -32.07 10.57 -2.32
N ALA A 109 -32.90 11.56 -1.95
CA ALA A 109 -32.66 12.96 -2.27
C ALA A 109 -31.34 13.50 -1.68
N LYS A 110 -30.99 13.09 -0.45
CA LYS A 110 -29.72 13.47 0.20
C LYS A 110 -28.52 12.79 -0.45
N LEU A 111 -28.67 11.53 -0.86
CA LEU A 111 -27.64 10.83 -1.63
C LEU A 111 -27.39 11.53 -2.98
N ASP A 112 -28.44 11.90 -3.69
CA ASP A 112 -28.33 12.56 -4.99
C ASP A 112 -27.72 13.96 -4.88
N ALA A 113 -28.10 14.74 -3.86
CA ALA A 113 -27.47 16.03 -3.58
C ALA A 113 -25.97 15.88 -3.28
N MET A 114 -25.60 14.93 -2.40
CA MET A 114 -24.20 14.65 -2.07
C MET A 114 -23.40 14.24 -3.32
N LEU A 115 -23.97 13.40 -4.18
CA LEU A 115 -23.33 12.99 -5.43
C LEU A 115 -23.18 14.15 -6.40
N ALA A 116 -24.21 15.00 -6.55
CA ALA A 116 -24.15 16.17 -7.40
C ALA A 116 -23.02 17.12 -6.93
N ASP A 117 -22.96 17.43 -5.63
CA ASP A 117 -21.92 18.28 -5.05
C ASP A 117 -20.53 17.68 -5.24
N THR A 118 -20.39 16.37 -5.01
CA THR A 118 -19.11 15.65 -5.13
C THR A 118 -18.60 15.63 -6.57
N LEU A 119 -19.49 15.41 -7.55
CA LEU A 119 -19.14 15.27 -8.96
C LEU A 119 -18.98 16.61 -9.68
N THR A 120 -19.62 17.67 -9.17
CA THR A 120 -19.49 19.04 -9.73
C THR A 120 -18.46 19.89 -9.01
N ALA A 121 -17.85 19.36 -7.94
CA ALA A 121 -16.77 20.02 -7.22
C ALA A 121 -15.67 20.48 -8.18
N ARG A 122 -15.35 21.78 -8.11
CA ARG A 122 -14.47 22.48 -9.06
C ARG A 122 -13.10 21.80 -9.16
N GLU A 123 -12.70 21.46 -10.38
CA GLU A 123 -11.36 20.98 -10.69
C GLU A 123 -10.33 22.04 -10.25
N ARG A 124 -9.26 21.60 -9.59
CA ARG A 124 -8.12 22.48 -9.32
C ARG A 124 -7.48 22.86 -10.66
N PRO A 125 -7.01 24.11 -10.84
CA PRO A 125 -6.25 24.45 -12.02
C PRO A 125 -5.06 23.49 -12.15
N GLY A 126 -4.98 22.82 -13.31
CA GLY A 126 -3.90 21.89 -13.60
C GLY A 126 -2.56 22.59 -13.73
N VAL A 127 -1.47 21.87 -13.48
CA VAL A 127 -0.12 22.32 -13.79
C VAL A 127 0.14 22.21 -15.30
N GLU A 128 0.90 23.14 -15.86
CA GLU A 128 1.39 23.02 -17.22
C GLU A 128 2.40 21.88 -17.32
N ILE A 129 2.15 20.94 -18.23
CA ILE A 129 2.96 19.72 -18.37
C ILE A 129 4.01 19.94 -19.46
N THR A 130 5.23 20.28 -19.02
CA THR A 130 6.39 20.46 -19.91
C THR A 130 7.38 19.31 -19.76
N PRO A 131 8.29 19.09 -20.73
CA PRO A 131 9.37 18.11 -20.61
C PRO A 131 10.26 18.34 -19.37
N ASP A 132 10.60 19.59 -19.06
CA ASP A 132 11.39 19.96 -17.88
C ASP A 132 10.64 19.65 -16.59
N TRP A 133 9.33 19.89 -16.58
CA TRP A 133 8.49 19.51 -15.45
C TRP A 133 8.50 17.98 -15.25
N ILE A 134 8.33 17.19 -16.31
CA ILE A 134 8.41 15.72 -16.25
C ILE A 134 9.76 15.26 -15.68
N GLN A 135 10.87 15.86 -16.14
CA GLN A 135 12.21 15.56 -15.64
C GLN A 135 12.36 15.88 -14.15
N SER A 136 11.84 17.02 -13.71
CA SER A 136 11.86 17.42 -12.30
C SER A 136 11.07 16.44 -11.42
N GLN A 137 9.90 16.01 -11.88
CA GLN A 137 9.07 15.04 -11.16
C GLN A 137 9.73 13.66 -11.12
N ALA A 138 10.38 13.24 -12.20
CA ALA A 138 11.11 11.98 -12.27
C ALA A 138 12.25 11.91 -11.23
N ALA A 139 13.09 12.96 -11.17
CA ALA A 139 14.14 13.06 -10.16
C ALA A 139 13.56 13.00 -8.73
N ALA A 140 12.46 13.72 -8.51
CA ALA A 140 11.80 13.79 -7.23
C ALA A 140 11.06 12.48 -6.85
N VAL A 141 10.66 11.63 -7.80
CA VAL A 141 10.19 10.26 -7.53
C VAL A 141 11.35 9.41 -6.98
N ILE A 142 12.51 9.44 -7.65
CA ILE A 142 13.67 8.65 -7.25
C ILE A 142 14.15 9.05 -5.85
N GLU A 143 14.21 10.36 -5.57
CA GLU A 143 14.57 10.89 -4.24
C GLU A 143 13.62 10.38 -3.14
N THR A 144 12.31 10.33 -3.40
CA THR A 144 11.33 9.84 -2.41
C THR A 144 11.46 8.33 -2.18
N ILE A 145 11.67 7.55 -3.25
CA ILE A 145 11.77 6.09 -3.13
C ILE A 145 13.04 5.70 -2.40
N SER A 146 14.17 6.32 -2.73
CA SER A 146 15.48 6.00 -2.16
C SER A 146 15.52 6.21 -0.64
N LYS A 147 14.74 7.15 -0.09
CA LYS A 147 14.58 7.35 1.37
C LYS A 147 13.99 6.14 2.09
N SER A 148 13.20 5.32 1.41
CA SER A 148 12.45 4.20 2.02
C SER A 148 12.88 2.81 1.54
N ARG A 149 13.59 2.72 0.42
CA ARG A 149 13.94 1.47 -0.24
C ARG A 149 15.35 1.53 -0.81
N SER A 150 16.15 0.51 -0.50
CA SER A 150 17.44 0.27 -1.15
C SER A 150 17.30 -0.33 -2.55
N THR A 151 16.18 -1.00 -2.84
CA THR A 151 15.86 -1.57 -4.15
C THR A 151 14.41 -1.28 -4.52
N TRP A 152 14.17 -0.94 -5.79
CA TRP A 152 12.83 -0.67 -6.31
C TRP A 152 12.66 -1.25 -7.72
N GLU A 153 11.39 -1.35 -8.13
CA GLU A 153 10.96 -1.86 -9.43
C GLU A 153 10.07 -0.83 -10.10
N ARG A 154 9.77 -0.99 -11.39
CA ARG A 154 8.90 -0.08 -12.14
C ARG A 154 7.58 0.20 -11.42
N ASN A 155 6.96 -0.79 -10.78
CA ASN A 155 5.71 -0.62 -10.04
C ASN A 155 5.85 0.33 -8.84
N HIS A 156 7.01 0.32 -8.17
CA HIS A 156 7.30 1.24 -7.08
C HIS A 156 7.42 2.68 -7.58
N VAL A 157 8.15 2.88 -8.69
CA VAL A 157 8.31 4.17 -9.37
C VAL A 157 6.97 4.68 -9.86
N PHE A 158 6.21 3.85 -10.56
CA PHE A 158 4.89 4.19 -11.07
C PHE A 158 3.91 4.56 -9.96
N ALA A 159 3.90 3.82 -8.85
CA ALA A 159 3.05 4.15 -7.72
C ALA A 159 3.38 5.51 -7.10
N GLU A 160 4.66 5.92 -7.09
CA GLU A 160 5.06 7.26 -6.64
C GLU A 160 4.80 8.35 -7.67
N ALA A 161 5.04 8.09 -8.96
CA ALA A 161 4.69 9.00 -10.04
C ALA A 161 3.19 9.35 -9.98
N GLN A 162 2.34 8.33 -9.81
CA GLN A 162 0.90 8.54 -9.60
C GLN A 162 0.58 9.40 -8.37
N ARG A 163 1.36 9.34 -7.28
CA ARG A 163 1.15 10.19 -6.10
C ARG A 163 1.53 11.64 -6.39
N ARG A 164 2.65 11.86 -7.09
CA ARG A 164 3.09 13.21 -7.47
C ARG A 164 2.12 13.87 -8.44
N VAL A 165 1.77 13.19 -9.53
CA VAL A 165 0.79 13.67 -10.52
C VAL A 165 -0.53 14.09 -9.86
N ARG A 166 -0.97 13.39 -8.80
CA ARG A 166 -2.14 13.80 -7.99
C ARG A 166 -1.93 15.02 -7.11
N THR A 167 -0.74 15.21 -6.57
CA THR A 167 -0.42 16.35 -5.70
C THR A 167 -0.29 17.63 -6.52
N GLU A 168 0.31 17.54 -7.70
CA GLU A 168 0.57 18.65 -8.61
C GLU A 168 -0.63 19.02 -9.51
N GLY A 169 -1.75 18.30 -9.41
CA GLY A 169 -2.95 18.59 -10.22
C GLY A 169 -2.90 18.09 -11.68
N ALA A 170 -1.95 17.21 -12.02
CA ALA A 170 -1.86 16.54 -13.33
C ALA A 170 -2.61 15.18 -13.38
N ALA A 171 -3.36 14.84 -12.33
CA ALA A 171 -4.10 13.57 -12.17
C ALA A 171 -5.00 13.13 -13.34
N PRO A 172 -5.67 14.03 -14.08
CA PRO A 172 -6.63 13.63 -15.10
C PRO A 172 -6.00 12.86 -16.27
N ASP A 173 -4.74 13.11 -16.61
CA ASP A 173 -4.07 12.42 -17.71
C ASP A 173 -3.20 11.24 -17.19
N PRO A 174 -3.63 9.98 -17.42
CA PRO A 174 -2.87 8.81 -16.99
C PRO A 174 -1.51 8.66 -17.67
N ARG A 175 -1.29 9.33 -18.82
CA ARG A 175 -0.03 9.27 -19.58
C ARG A 175 1.10 9.98 -18.86
N VAL A 176 0.79 10.99 -18.05
CA VAL A 176 1.76 11.80 -17.33
C VAL A 176 2.53 10.96 -16.31
N ALA A 177 1.82 10.12 -15.56
CA ALA A 177 2.46 9.21 -14.61
C ALA A 177 3.35 8.18 -15.32
N VAL A 178 2.97 7.74 -16.52
CA VAL A 178 3.78 6.85 -17.36
C VAL A 178 5.04 7.58 -17.82
N ALA A 179 4.92 8.79 -18.37
CA ALA A 179 6.06 9.59 -18.82
C ALA A 179 7.07 9.84 -17.69
N ILE A 180 6.61 10.27 -16.52
CA ILE A 180 7.46 10.45 -15.33
C ILE A 180 8.15 9.14 -14.94
N THR A 181 7.44 8.02 -15.01
CA THR A 181 8.01 6.70 -14.67
C THR A 181 9.10 6.28 -15.64
N ASP A 182 8.85 6.45 -16.93
CA ASP A 182 9.81 6.07 -17.96
C ASP A 182 11.04 6.98 -17.92
N THR A 183 10.87 8.28 -17.74
CA THR A 183 11.98 9.24 -17.51
C THR A 183 12.76 8.89 -16.24
N ALA A 184 12.09 8.52 -15.14
CA ALA A 184 12.76 8.13 -13.89
C ALA A 184 13.56 6.83 -14.01
N LEU A 185 13.24 5.97 -14.99
CA LEU A 185 13.92 4.69 -15.22
C LEU A 185 15.00 4.76 -16.30
N GLN A 186 15.20 5.92 -16.93
CA GLN A 186 16.33 6.18 -17.81
C GLN A 186 17.63 6.33 -16.99
N GLU A 187 18.77 6.12 -17.65
CA GLU A 187 20.09 6.42 -17.06
C GLU A 187 20.16 7.92 -16.70
N PRO A 188 20.79 8.30 -15.56
CA PRO A 188 21.66 7.50 -14.69
C PRO A 188 20.95 6.85 -13.47
N HIS A 189 19.63 6.94 -13.36
CA HIS A 189 18.91 6.51 -12.15
C HIS A 189 18.72 4.99 -12.04
N ARG A 190 19.11 4.26 -13.08
CA ARG A 190 19.03 2.81 -13.15
C ARG A 190 20.40 2.22 -12.89
N ILE A 191 20.61 1.64 -11.71
CA ILE A 191 21.73 0.70 -11.52
C ILE A 191 21.20 -0.69 -11.88
N PRO A 192 21.64 -1.32 -12.99
CA PRO A 192 21.24 -2.67 -13.31
C PRO A 192 21.68 -3.58 -12.17
N ARG A 193 20.73 -4.30 -11.55
CA ARG A 193 21.14 -5.37 -10.65
C ARG A 193 21.87 -6.43 -11.46
N PRO A 194 23.02 -6.94 -11.01
CA PRO A 194 23.54 -8.17 -11.58
C PRO A 194 22.43 -9.21 -11.43
N ARG A 195 22.09 -9.91 -12.51
CA ARG A 195 21.14 -11.03 -12.46
C ARG A 195 21.59 -11.96 -11.35
N SER A 196 20.81 -12.03 -10.26
CA SER A 196 21.12 -12.93 -9.17
C SER A 196 21.17 -14.35 -9.73
N ALA A 197 22.18 -15.13 -9.36
CA ALA A 197 22.34 -16.53 -9.78
C ALA A 197 21.09 -17.41 -9.52
N HIS A 198 20.14 -16.93 -8.73
CA HIS A 198 18.83 -17.53 -8.50
C HIS A 198 17.94 -17.67 -9.75
N GLU A 199 18.18 -16.93 -10.83
CA GLU A 199 17.49 -17.13 -12.12
C GLU A 199 18.00 -18.36 -12.90
N ARG A 200 19.18 -18.91 -12.57
CA ARG A 200 19.69 -20.14 -13.21
C ARG A 200 18.92 -21.41 -12.79
N PHE A 201 18.18 -21.36 -11.67
CA PHE A 201 17.42 -22.51 -11.19
C PHE A 201 16.07 -22.72 -11.90
N TYR A 202 15.54 -21.73 -12.62
CA TYR A 202 14.29 -21.89 -13.37
C TYR A 202 14.48 -22.25 -14.85
N SER A 203 15.69 -22.13 -15.42
CA SER A 203 15.97 -22.62 -16.78
C SER A 203 16.45 -24.07 -16.83
N ALA A 204 17.05 -24.60 -15.76
CA ALA A 204 17.52 -25.98 -15.71
C ALA A 204 16.39 -27.02 -15.59
N LYS A 205 15.18 -26.58 -15.22
CA LYS A 205 13.97 -27.43 -15.16
C LYS A 205 13.42 -27.84 -16.53
N MET A 206 13.92 -27.27 -17.63
CA MET A 206 13.51 -27.59 -19.01
C MET A 206 14.41 -28.62 -19.72
N PHE A 207 15.59 -28.97 -19.19
CA PHE A 207 16.56 -29.84 -19.89
C PHE A 207 17.17 -30.94 -19.00
N GLY A 208 16.36 -31.57 -18.13
CA GLY A 208 16.61 -32.96 -17.67
C GLY A 208 18.00 -33.34 -17.13
N LEU A 209 18.73 -32.43 -16.47
CA LEU A 209 20.02 -32.76 -15.84
C LEU A 209 19.82 -33.24 -14.39
N PRO A 210 20.61 -34.23 -13.91
CA PRO A 210 20.44 -34.83 -12.59
C PRO A 210 20.70 -33.84 -11.45
N LYS A 211 19.86 -33.94 -10.42
CA LYS A 211 19.85 -33.08 -9.22
C LYS A 211 20.80 -33.61 -8.14
N ASP A 212 22.08 -33.28 -8.19
CA ASP A 212 22.84 -33.15 -6.95
C ASP A 212 24.11 -32.29 -7.13
N PRO A 213 24.20 -31.09 -6.53
CA PRO A 213 25.42 -30.30 -6.52
C PRO A 213 26.41 -30.68 -5.38
N TYR A 214 26.18 -31.73 -4.59
CA TYR A 214 27.04 -32.12 -3.46
C TYR A 214 27.38 -33.62 -3.35
N ALA A 215 27.21 -34.42 -4.42
CA ALA A 215 27.55 -35.86 -4.41
C ALA A 215 29.03 -36.21 -4.69
N LEU A 216 29.96 -35.24 -4.75
CA LEU A 216 31.39 -35.49 -5.04
C LEU A 216 32.35 -34.86 -4.03
N ALA A 217 32.00 -34.87 -2.74
CA ALA A 217 32.90 -34.45 -1.68
C ALA A 217 32.79 -35.35 -0.45
N GLN A 218 32.95 -36.67 -0.61
CA GLN A 218 33.31 -37.64 0.44
C GLN A 218 33.41 -39.06 -0.16
N GLN A 219 34.58 -39.42 -0.71
CA GLN A 219 35.13 -40.79 -0.77
C GLN A 219 36.41 -40.82 -1.62
N SER A 220 37.50 -40.35 -1.03
CA SER A 220 38.86 -40.70 -1.47
C SER A 220 39.84 -40.41 -0.33
N ILE A 221 39.62 -41.10 0.79
CA ILE A 221 40.58 -41.23 1.89
C ILE A 221 40.61 -42.72 2.26
N TRP A 222 41.69 -43.38 1.82
CA TRP A 222 42.22 -44.72 2.15
C TRP A 222 41.54 -46.00 1.60
N LEU A 223 42.11 -46.49 0.49
CA LEU A 223 42.57 -47.88 0.38
C LEU A 223 43.97 -47.96 1.01
N SER A 224 44.07 -48.54 2.20
CA SER A 224 45.24 -49.28 2.66
C SER A 224 44.73 -50.37 3.59
N SER A 225 44.99 -51.60 3.14
CA SER A 225 44.69 -52.92 3.73
C SER A 225 43.23 -53.38 3.69
#